data_AF-A0A017T9Z4-F1
#
_entry.id   AF-A0A017T9Z4-F1
#
_cell.length_a   1.000
_cell.length_b   1.000
_cell.length_c   1.000
_cell.angle_alpha   90.00
_cell.angle_beta   90.00
_cell.angle_gamma   90.00
#
_symmetry.space_group_name_H-M   'P 1'
#
loop_
_entity.id
_entity.type
_entity.pdbx_description
1 polymer ?
#
loop_
_entity_poly.entity_id
_entity_poly.type
_entity_poly.pdbx_seq_one_letter_code
_entity_poly.pdbx_strand_id
1 'polypeptide(L)' 'MFVGSRVMFEEMNRVLVEHRIKPVIDRVFAFEEAPEALKYLESGAHFGKIVITV' A
#
# COMPACT_ATOMS: atom_id res chain seq x y z
N MET A 1 -19.77 0.79 6.97
CA MET A 1 -18.39 0.71 6.49
C MET A 1 -17.66 -0.21 7.45
N PHE A 2 -17.38 -1.46 7.05
CA PHE A 2 -16.69 -2.44 7.90
C PHE A 2 -15.22 -2.48 7.48
N VAL A 3 -14.32 -2.43 8.45
CA VAL A 3 -12.90 -2.69 8.23
C VAL A 3 -12.63 -4.18 8.42
N GLY A 4 -11.57 -4.69 7.77
CA GLY A 4 -11.16 -6.09 7.91
C GLY A 4 -10.82 -6.48 9.35
N SER A 5 -10.95 -7.76 9.67
CA SER A 5 -10.60 -8.29 11.00
C SER A 5 -9.10 -8.14 11.28
N ARG A 6 -8.76 -7.73 12.50
CA ARG A 6 -7.37 -7.72 12.99
C ARG A 6 -6.71 -9.10 12.86
N VAL A 7 -7.45 -10.17 13.18
CA VAL A 7 -6.93 -11.55 13.12
C VAL A 7 -6.50 -11.89 11.69
N MET A 8 -7.36 -11.59 10.70
CA MET A 8 -7.04 -11.82 9.29
C MET A 8 -5.81 -11.03 8.83
N PHE A 9 -5.65 -9.78 9.30
CA PHE A 9 -4.48 -8.97 8.99
C PHE A 9 -3.18 -9.55 9.57
N GLU A 10 -3.23 -10.04 10.82
CA GLU A 10 -2.08 -10.69 11.46
C GLU A 10 -1.69 -12.00 10.75
N GLU A 11 -2.68 -12.81 10.35
CA GLU A 11 -2.46 -14.03 9.57
C GLU A 11 -1.84 -13.74 8.21
N MET A 12 -2.36 -12.74 7.48
CA MET A 12 -1.80 -12.28 6.21
C MET A 12 -0.32 -11.88 6.37
N ASN A 13 0.01 -11.07 7.38
CA ASN A 13 1.39 -10.63 7.60
C ASN A 13 2.35 -11.79 7.91
N ARG A 14 1.91 -12.81 8.66
CA ARG A 14 2.73 -14.01 8.92
C ARG A 14 3.10 -14.72 7.61
N VAL A 15 2.12 -14.93 6.73
CA VAL A 15 2.33 -15.57 5.43
C VAL A 15 3.28 -14.75 4.56
N LEU A 16 3.11 -13.42 4.52
CA LEU A 16 3.99 -12.52 3.75
C LEU A 16 5.45 -12.67 4.19
N VAL A 17 5.70 -12.71 5.51
CA VAL A 17 7.06 -12.86 6.06
C VAL A 17 7.64 -14.25 5.79
N GLU A 18 6.87 -15.31 6.07
CA GLU A 18 7.30 -16.71 5.91
C GLU A 18 7.72 -17.00 4.46
N HIS A 19 6.93 -16.51 3.50
CA HIS A 19 7.15 -16.75 2.07
C HIS A 19 7.99 -15.66 1.40
N ARG A 20 8.48 -14.67 2.17
CA ARG A 20 9.23 -13.51 1.67
C ARG A 20 8.52 -12.77 0.53
N ILE A 21 7.19 -12.73 0.58
CA ILE A 21 6.36 -12.03 -0.42
C ILE A 21 6.59 -10.53 -0.22
N LYS A 22 7.05 -9.86 -1.28
CA LYS A 22 7.23 -8.41 -1.29
C LYS A 22 6.07 -7.74 -2.02
N PRO A 23 5.38 -6.76 -1.41
CA PRO A 23 4.42 -5.93 -2.11
C PRO A 23 5.08 -5.26 -3.32
N VAL A 24 4.35 -5.16 -4.42
CA VAL A 24 4.77 -4.35 -5.57
C VAL A 24 4.48 -2.89 -5.24
N ILE A 25 5.55 -2.12 -5.05
CA ILE A 25 5.50 -0.66 -4.88
C ILE A 25 5.77 -0.05 -6.25
N ASP A 26 4.83 0.75 -6.71
CA ASP A 26 4.94 1.45 -7.98
C ASP A 26 5.74 2.74 -7.84
N ARG A 27 5.33 3.56 -6.86
CA ARG A 27 5.94 4.86 -6.60
C ARG A 27 5.86 5.22 -5.13
N VAL A 28 6.89 5.92 -4.69
CA VAL A 28 7.00 6.52 -3.37
C VAL A 28 6.97 8.04 -3.53
N PHE A 29 6.13 8.70 -2.75
CA PHE A 29 6.00 10.17 -2.70
C PHE A 29 6.43 10.66 -1.32
N ALA A 30 7.05 11.84 -1.24
CA ALA A 30 7.25 12.53 0.03
C ALA A 30 5.89 12.95 0.62
N PHE A 31 5.86 13.25 1.92
CA PHE A 31 4.61 13.65 2.59
C PHE A 31 4.02 14.93 1.98
N GLU A 32 4.88 15.87 1.57
CA GLU A 32 4.51 17.12 0.91
C GLU A 32 3.85 16.90 -0.46
N GLU A 33 4.11 15.76 -1.10
CA GLU A 33 3.58 15.36 -2.42
C GLU A 33 2.29 14.53 -2.30
N ALA A 34 1.67 14.47 -1.11
CA ALA A 34 0.41 13.74 -0.93
C ALA A 34 -0.70 14.16 -1.93
N PRO A 35 -0.88 15.45 -2.29
CA PRO A 35 -1.84 15.84 -3.32
C PRO A 35 -1.55 15.20 -4.70
N GLU A 36 -0.29 15.12 -5.10
CA GLU A 36 0.17 14.50 -6.34
C GLU A 36 -0.02 12.98 -6.30
N ALA A 37 0.26 12.35 -5.17
CA ALA A 37 0.03 10.93 -4.96
C ALA A 37 -1.45 10.56 -5.14
N LEU A 38 -2.37 11.40 -4.63
CA LEU A 38 -3.81 11.21 -4.79
C LEU A 38 -4.27 11.38 -6.24
N LYS A 39 -3.74 12.38 -6.96
CA LYS A 39 -4.01 12.53 -8.41
C LYS A 39 -3.52 11.32 -9.20
N TYR A 40 -2.35 10.78 -8.85
CA TYR A 40 -1.81 9.58 -9.47
C TYR A 40 -2.67 8.34 -9.18
N LEU A 41 -3.15 8.19 -7.95
CA LEU A 41 -4.13 7.16 -7.57
C LEU A 41 -5.42 7.27 -8.39
N GLU A 42 -6.01 8.47 -8.46
CA GLU A 42 -7.26 8.75 -9.19
C GLU A 42 -7.13 8.46 -10.69
N SER A 43 -5.96 8.74 -11.28
CA SER A 43 -5.71 8.46 -12.70
C SER A 43 -5.74 6.97 -13.06
N GLY A 44 -5.61 6.07 -12.08
CA GLY A 44 -5.51 4.62 -12.31
C GLY A 44 -4.22 4.18 -13.03
N ALA A 45 -3.26 5.10 -13.26
CA ALA A 45 -2.01 4.81 -13.97
C ALA A 45 -0.96 4.07 -13.12
N HIS A 46 -1.33 3.61 -11.93
CA HIS A 46 -0.43 2.97 -10.99
C HIS A 46 -0.53 1.43 -11.06
N PHE A 47 0.61 0.75 -10.87
CA PHE A 47 0.65 -0.71 -10.81
C PHE A 47 1.07 -1.21 -9.42
N GLY A 48 0.09 -1.63 -8.61
CA GLY A 48 0.34 -2.09 -7.25
C GLY A 48 0.07 -1.00 -6.21
N LYS A 49 1.01 -0.76 -5.30
CA LYS A 49 0.85 0.17 -4.18
C LYS A 49 1.58 1.48 -4.43
N ILE A 50 0.92 2.59 -4.08
CA ILE A 50 1.55 3.90 -3.91
C ILE A 50 1.89 4.06 -2.41
N VAL A 51 3.08 4.57 -2.10
CA VAL A 51 3.54 4.79 -0.72
C VAL A 51 3.81 6.27 -0.50
N ILE A 52 3.45 6.78 0.67
CA ILE A 52 3.86 8.11 1.15
C ILE A 52 4.86 7.90 2.29
N THR A 53 6.03 8.52 2.20
CA THR A 53 7.03 8.54 3.27
C THR A 53 6.75 9.68 4.24
N VAL A 54 6.90 9.42 5.53
CA VAL A 54 6.69 10.35 6.65
C VAL A 54 7.89 10.41 7.58
#